data_AF-A0A0S1RR60-F1
#
_entry.id   AF-A0A0S1RR60-F1
#
_cell.length_a   1.000
_cell.length_b   1.000
_cell.length_c   1.000
_cell.angle_alpha   90.00
_cell.angle_beta   90.00
_cell.angle_gamma   90.00
#
_symmetry.space_group_name_H-M   'P 1'
#
loop_
_entity.id
_entity.type
_entity.pdbx_description
1 polymer ?
#
loop_
_entity_poly.entity_id
_entity_poly.type
_entity_poly.pdbx_seq_one_letter_code
_entity_poly.pdbx_strand_id
1 'polypeptide(L)'
;MAHPSQLGFQDAASPVMEELLHFHDHALMIVFLISTLVLYIIVAMVSTKLTNMYILDSQEIEIIWTVLPAIILILIALPSLRILYLMDEINSPHLTVKAIGHQWYWSYEYTDYQEIAFDSYMVPTQDLTPGQFRLLEVDHRMVVPTEAPVRILVTAEDVLHSWAVPALGVKMDAVPGRLNQTAFIASRPGVFYGQCSEICGANHSFMPIVVEAVPLKYFQDWSTLMLEDA
;
A
#
# COMPACT_ATOMS: atom_id res chain seq x y z
N MET A 1 -0.31 -8.61 8.27
CA MET A 1 -1.54 -8.85 7.49
C MET A 1 -2.73 -8.26 8.23
N ALA A 2 -3.88 -8.15 7.55
CA ALA A 2 -5.11 -7.74 8.20
C ALA A 2 -5.58 -8.79 9.22
N HIS A 3 -6.20 -8.33 10.31
CA HIS A 3 -6.77 -9.20 11.35
C HIS A 3 -8.29 -9.04 11.45
N PRO A 4 -9.02 -10.03 12.01
CA PRO A 4 -10.47 -9.92 12.16
C PRO A 4 -10.87 -8.65 12.92
N SER A 5 -11.95 -8.00 12.46
CA SER A 5 -12.49 -6.75 13.05
C SER A 5 -11.52 -5.56 13.11
N GLN A 6 -10.50 -5.54 12.25
CA GLN A 6 -9.61 -4.39 12.12
C GLN A 6 -10.35 -3.15 11.61
N LEU A 7 -10.08 -1.99 12.22
CA LEU A 7 -10.70 -0.70 11.86
C LEU A 7 -9.79 0.18 10.99
N GLY A 8 -8.48 0.16 11.25
CA GLY A 8 -7.50 1.01 10.57
C GLY A 8 -6.61 0.26 9.59
N PHE A 9 -5.51 0.90 9.22
CA PHE A 9 -4.46 0.28 8.42
C PHE A 9 -3.75 -0.87 9.16
N GLN A 10 -3.06 -1.72 8.40
CA GLN A 10 -2.13 -2.71 8.93
C GLN A 10 -0.91 -2.00 9.56
N ASP A 11 -0.30 -2.64 10.55
CA ASP A 11 0.92 -2.13 11.18
C ASP A 11 2.02 -1.91 10.14
N ALA A 12 2.52 -0.68 10.10
CA ALA A 12 3.58 -0.27 9.18
C ALA A 12 4.84 -1.12 9.38
N ALA A 13 5.45 -1.53 8.27
CA ALA A 13 6.67 -2.30 8.21
C ALA A 13 7.77 -1.63 7.37
N SER A 14 7.51 -0.39 6.93
CA SER A 14 8.45 0.47 6.25
C SER A 14 8.34 1.89 6.81
N PRO A 15 9.41 2.71 6.75
CA PRO A 15 9.36 4.09 7.23
C PRO A 15 8.31 4.94 6.49
N VAL A 16 8.13 4.68 5.19
CA VAL A 16 7.10 5.36 4.38
C VAL A 16 5.70 5.04 4.89
N MET A 17 5.42 3.78 5.23
CA MET A 17 4.10 3.41 5.74
C MET A 17 3.83 4.05 7.11
N GLU A 18 4.84 4.24 7.96
CA GLU A 18 4.70 4.99 9.22
C GLU A 18 4.31 6.46 8.98
N GLU A 19 4.98 7.14 8.05
CA GLU A 19 4.61 8.51 7.65
C GLU A 19 3.20 8.58 7.08
N LEU A 20 2.76 7.57 6.30
CA LEU A 20 1.40 7.47 5.78
C LEU A 20 0.36 7.29 6.90
N LEU A 21 0.65 6.52 7.95
CA LEU A 21 -0.22 6.40 9.13
C LEU A 21 -0.40 7.76 9.81
N HIS A 22 0.69 8.48 10.06
CA HIS A 22 0.63 9.81 10.68
C HIS A 22 -0.12 10.83 9.83
N PHE A 23 0.11 10.81 8.51
CA PHE A 23 -0.62 11.68 7.59
C PHE A 23 -2.11 11.34 7.53
N HIS A 24 -2.45 10.05 7.52
CA HIS A 24 -3.85 9.61 7.60
C HIS A 24 -4.52 10.13 8.87
N ASP A 25 -3.88 9.99 10.03
CA ASP A 25 -4.46 10.44 11.30
C ASP A 25 -4.68 11.97 11.31
N HIS A 26 -3.74 12.74 10.75
CA HIS A 26 -3.89 14.18 10.56
C HIS A 26 -5.07 14.53 9.65
N ALA A 27 -5.19 13.87 8.51
CA ALA A 27 -6.31 14.08 7.58
C ALA A 27 -7.65 13.65 8.19
N LEU A 28 -7.68 12.51 8.88
CA LEU A 28 -8.87 11.95 9.51
C LEU A 28 -9.37 12.84 10.66
N MET A 29 -8.47 13.43 11.45
CA MET A 29 -8.82 14.44 12.46
C MET A 29 -9.58 15.61 11.82
N ILE A 30 -9.11 16.11 10.68
CA ILE A 30 -9.76 17.22 9.96
C ILE A 30 -11.13 16.79 9.43
N VAL A 31 -11.25 15.59 8.86
CA VAL A 31 -12.54 15.04 8.38
C VAL A 31 -13.54 14.89 9.53
N PHE A 32 -13.12 14.38 10.69
CA PHE A 32 -13.98 14.32 11.88
C PHE A 32 -14.39 15.70 12.36
N LEU A 33 -13.49 16.69 12.38
CA LEU A 33 -13.82 18.06 12.76
C LEU A 33 -14.89 18.67 11.83
N ILE A 34 -14.72 18.55 10.52
CA ILE A 34 -15.68 19.10 9.54
C ILE A 34 -17.02 18.37 9.61
N SER A 35 -17.01 17.03 9.64
CA SER A 35 -18.25 16.24 9.68
C SER A 35 -19.05 16.50 10.96
N THR A 36 -18.41 16.60 12.11
CA THR A 36 -19.07 16.94 13.38
C THR A 36 -19.61 18.38 13.39
N LEU A 37 -18.88 19.34 12.82
CA LEU A 37 -19.35 20.72 12.65
C LEU A 37 -20.60 20.79 11.77
N VAL A 38 -20.57 20.13 10.60
CA VAL A 38 -21.72 20.11 9.68
C VAL A 38 -22.92 19.44 10.34
N LEU A 39 -22.72 18.30 11.00
CA LEU A 39 -23.78 17.61 11.75
C LEU A 39 -24.37 18.51 12.83
N TYR A 40 -23.53 19.22 13.59
CA TYR A 40 -23.96 20.16 14.61
C TYR A 40 -24.82 21.29 14.03
N ILE A 41 -24.39 21.91 12.91
CA ILE A 41 -25.16 22.97 12.25
C ILE A 41 -26.53 22.45 11.81
N ILE A 42 -26.60 21.26 11.19
CA ILE A 42 -27.87 20.65 10.76
C ILE A 42 -28.80 20.47 11.96
N VAL A 43 -28.31 19.87 13.05
CA VAL A 43 -29.11 19.64 14.27
C VAL A 43 -29.56 20.96 14.90
N ALA A 44 -28.69 21.97 14.97
CA ALA A 44 -29.03 23.28 15.51
C ALA A 44 -30.11 23.99 14.67
N MET A 45 -30.00 23.95 13.35
CA MET A 45 -30.94 24.59 12.43
C MET A 45 -32.32 23.92 12.45
N VAL A 46 -32.38 22.60 12.59
CA VAL A 46 -33.66 21.84 12.60
C VAL A 46 -34.34 21.86 13.99
N SER A 47 -33.58 22.04 15.07
CA SER A 47 -34.12 21.97 16.43
C SER A 47 -34.79 23.26 16.93
N THR A 48 -34.57 24.39 16.26
CA THR A 48 -35.16 25.67 16.68
C THR A 48 -36.62 25.82 16.23
N LYS A 49 -37.45 26.43 17.09
CA LYS A 49 -38.82 26.86 16.73
C LYS A 49 -38.88 28.29 16.22
N LEU A 50 -37.78 29.05 16.36
CA LEU A 50 -37.71 30.45 15.95
C LEU A 50 -37.62 30.52 14.42
N THR A 51 -38.39 31.43 13.82
CA THR A 51 -38.44 31.59 12.36
C THR A 51 -37.89 32.95 11.95
N ASN A 52 -36.98 32.95 10.97
CA ASN A 52 -36.60 34.13 10.20
C ASN A 52 -36.66 33.76 8.72
N MET A 53 -37.53 34.42 7.95
CA MET A 53 -37.78 34.12 6.53
C MET A 53 -37.23 35.21 5.59
N TYR A 54 -36.57 36.23 6.14
CA TYR A 54 -35.93 37.25 5.33
C TYR A 54 -34.69 36.67 4.66
N ILE A 55 -34.54 36.95 3.36
CA ILE A 55 -33.29 36.66 2.65
C ILE A 55 -32.27 37.67 3.16
N LEU A 56 -31.26 37.17 3.88
CA LEU A 56 -30.14 37.97 4.35
C LEU A 56 -29.01 37.84 3.33
N ASP A 57 -28.67 38.95 2.67
CA ASP A 57 -27.39 39.07 1.98
C ASP A 57 -26.27 39.08 3.03
N SER A 58 -25.23 38.27 2.85
CA SER A 58 -24.23 38.03 3.89
C SER A 58 -22.83 37.72 3.34
N GLN A 59 -22.31 38.63 2.50
CA GLN A 59 -20.95 38.59 1.96
C GLN A 59 -19.87 38.23 3.00
N GLU A 60 -19.99 38.73 4.23
CA GLU A 60 -19.05 38.44 5.33
C GLU A 60 -18.98 36.94 5.66
N ILE A 61 -20.12 36.24 5.69
CA ILE A 61 -20.18 34.79 5.94
C ILE A 61 -19.59 34.03 4.74
N GLU A 62 -19.85 34.53 3.53
CA GLU A 62 -19.30 33.90 2.33
C GLU A 62 -17.77 33.92 2.31
N ILE A 63 -17.18 35.05 2.69
CA ILE A 63 -15.73 35.17 2.82
C ILE A 63 -15.19 34.15 3.84
N ILE A 64 -15.85 33.98 4.98
CA ILE A 64 -15.44 33.03 6.02
C ILE A 64 -15.47 31.59 5.50
N TRP A 65 -16.58 31.13 4.91
CA TRP A 65 -16.68 29.74 4.44
C TRP A 65 -15.87 29.46 3.17
N THR A 66 -15.33 30.48 2.50
CA THR A 66 -14.42 30.28 1.36
C THR A 66 -12.96 30.26 1.82
N VAL A 67 -12.56 31.20 2.68
CA VAL A 67 -11.17 31.30 3.16
C VAL A 67 -10.83 30.16 4.12
N LEU A 68 -11.74 29.77 5.02
CA LEU A 68 -11.45 28.74 6.01
C LEU A 68 -11.18 27.37 5.38
N PRO A 69 -11.98 26.83 4.43
CA PRO A 69 -11.64 25.59 3.74
C PRO A 69 -10.37 25.69 2.92
N ALA A 70 -10.06 26.84 2.32
CA ALA A 70 -8.80 27.02 1.58
C ALA A 70 -7.58 26.84 2.49
N ILE A 71 -7.62 27.38 3.72
CA ILE A 71 -6.56 27.18 4.72
C ILE A 71 -6.47 25.70 5.11
N ILE A 72 -7.60 25.03 5.34
CA ILE A 72 -7.64 23.60 5.69
C ILE A 72 -6.99 22.75 4.59
N LEU A 73 -7.28 23.03 3.32
CA LEU A 73 -6.67 22.32 2.19
C LEU A 73 -5.15 22.48 2.16
N ILE A 74 -4.63 23.69 2.45
CA ILE A 74 -3.18 23.91 2.54
C ILE A 74 -2.57 23.07 3.68
N LEU A 75 -3.22 22.99 4.83
CA LEU A 75 -2.76 22.19 5.98
C LEU A 75 -2.74 20.67 5.70
N ILE A 76 -3.56 20.18 4.78
CA ILE A 76 -3.50 18.79 4.30
C ILE A 76 -2.44 18.64 3.21
N ALA A 77 -2.37 19.59 2.27
CA ALA A 77 -1.49 19.49 1.11
C ALA A 77 0.00 19.50 1.47
N LEU A 78 0.42 20.33 2.44
CA LEU A 78 1.84 20.43 2.80
C LEU A 78 2.46 19.10 3.29
N PRO A 79 1.92 18.40 4.30
CA PRO A 79 2.45 17.10 4.70
C PRO A 79 2.29 16.03 3.61
N SER A 80 1.20 16.08 2.84
CA SER A 80 0.95 15.14 1.72
C SER A 80 2.05 15.23 0.66
N LEU A 81 2.37 16.45 0.20
CA LEU A 81 3.39 16.67 -0.82
C LEU A 81 4.78 16.28 -0.29
N ARG A 82 5.08 16.56 0.99
CA ARG A 82 6.35 16.11 1.59
C ARG A 82 6.51 14.59 1.50
N ILE A 83 5.48 13.83 1.86
CA ILE A 83 5.53 12.37 1.79
C ILE A 83 5.63 11.89 0.35
N LEU A 84 4.90 12.52 -0.59
CA LEU A 84 5.00 12.20 -2.01
C LEU A 84 6.44 12.28 -2.53
N TYR A 85 7.17 13.35 -2.19
CA TYR A 85 8.58 13.49 -2.59
C TYR A 85 9.50 12.50 -1.88
N LEU A 86 9.25 12.16 -0.61
CA LEU A 86 10.01 11.12 0.10
C LEU A 86 9.83 9.73 -0.53
N MET A 87 8.66 9.44 -1.09
CA MET A 87 8.38 8.17 -1.78
C MET A 87 9.05 8.10 -3.15
N ASP A 88 9.15 9.23 -3.85
CA ASP A 88 9.76 9.30 -5.18
C ASP A 88 11.29 9.40 -5.14
N GLU A 89 11.87 9.73 -3.98
CA GLU A 89 13.33 9.80 -3.81
C GLU A 89 13.96 8.40 -3.89
N ILE A 90 14.37 8.02 -5.10
CA ILE A 90 15.02 6.74 -5.37
C ILE A 90 16.44 6.79 -4.82
N ASN A 91 16.57 6.31 -3.59
CA ASN A 91 17.86 5.98 -2.97
C ASN A 91 18.58 4.90 -3.81
N SER A 92 19.91 4.89 -3.78
CA SER A 92 20.74 3.82 -4.35
C SER A 92 20.33 2.47 -3.75
N PRO A 93 19.61 1.59 -4.48
CA PRO A 93 19.13 0.35 -3.89
C PRO A 93 20.27 -0.65 -3.72
N HIS A 94 20.13 -1.52 -2.72
CA HIS A 94 21.06 -2.63 -2.51
C HIS A 94 20.61 -3.91 -3.24
N LEU A 95 19.33 -3.99 -3.60
CA LEU A 95 18.73 -5.11 -4.32
C LEU A 95 17.63 -4.61 -5.26
N THR A 96 17.64 -5.11 -6.49
CA THR A 96 16.59 -4.95 -7.50
C THR A 96 15.92 -6.29 -7.74
N VAL A 97 14.59 -6.30 -7.65
CA VAL A 97 13.76 -7.46 -7.98
C VAL A 97 12.72 -7.03 -9.00
N LYS A 98 12.53 -7.81 -10.05
CA LYS A 98 11.46 -7.58 -11.01
C LYS A 98 10.28 -8.48 -10.67
N ALA A 99 9.10 -7.89 -10.51
CA ALA A 99 7.84 -8.58 -10.28
C ALA A 99 6.99 -8.51 -11.55
N ILE A 100 6.61 -9.68 -12.08
CA ILE A 100 5.90 -9.81 -13.35
C ILE A 100 4.52 -10.42 -13.08
N GLY A 101 3.47 -9.70 -13.47
CA GLY A 101 2.10 -10.17 -13.37
C GLY A 101 1.69 -11.06 -14.54
N HIS A 102 1.07 -12.20 -14.23
CA HIS A 102 0.48 -13.14 -15.19
C HIS A 102 -0.94 -13.53 -14.73
N GLN A 103 -1.77 -14.03 -15.65
CA GLN A 103 -3.06 -14.65 -15.35
C GLN A 103 -2.83 -16.12 -14.89
N TRP A 104 -2.90 -16.47 -13.62
CA TRP A 104 -3.12 -15.67 -12.41
C TRP A 104 -2.10 -16.04 -11.33
N TYR A 105 -0.90 -15.49 -11.45
CA TYR A 105 0.23 -15.69 -10.55
C TYR A 105 1.26 -14.57 -10.74
N TRP A 106 2.30 -14.54 -9.91
CA TRP A 106 3.42 -13.61 -10.05
C TRP A 106 4.72 -14.36 -10.29
N SER A 107 5.57 -13.84 -11.15
CA SER A 107 6.96 -14.30 -11.29
C SER A 107 7.92 -13.25 -10.75
N TYR A 108 9.00 -13.70 -10.13
CA TYR A 108 10.03 -12.83 -9.57
C TYR A 108 11.39 -13.15 -10.20
N GLU A 109 12.07 -12.12 -10.68
CA GLU A 109 13.45 -12.22 -11.19
C GLU A 109 14.38 -11.38 -10.31
N TYR A 110 15.43 -12.01 -9.79
CA TYR A 110 16.55 -11.38 -9.12
C TYR A 110 17.74 -11.52 -10.07
N THR A 111 18.30 -10.41 -10.55
CA THR A 111 19.35 -10.44 -11.58
C THR A 111 20.58 -9.60 -11.25
N ASP A 112 20.62 -8.96 -10.09
CA ASP A 112 21.72 -8.06 -9.71
C ASP A 112 23.05 -8.82 -9.45
N TYR A 113 22.97 -10.04 -8.93
CA TYR A 113 24.14 -10.83 -8.53
C TYR A 113 24.17 -12.22 -9.17
N GLN A 114 23.02 -12.83 -9.35
CA GLN A 114 22.80 -14.20 -9.81
C GLN A 114 21.48 -14.22 -10.60
N GLU A 115 21.28 -15.18 -11.50
CA GLU A 115 20.02 -15.32 -12.25
C GLU A 115 19.06 -16.24 -11.48
N ILE A 116 18.33 -15.68 -10.53
CA ILE A 116 17.29 -16.41 -9.80
C ILE A 116 15.93 -15.98 -10.36
N ALA A 117 15.14 -16.95 -10.84
CA ALA A 117 13.78 -16.71 -11.31
C ALA A 117 12.85 -17.83 -10.83
N PHE A 118 11.67 -17.46 -10.35
CA PHE A 118 10.65 -18.43 -9.91
C PHE A 118 9.24 -17.85 -10.01
N ASP A 119 8.27 -18.75 -10.12
CA ASP A 119 6.85 -18.44 -10.08
C ASP A 119 6.29 -18.58 -8.66
N SER A 120 5.30 -17.76 -8.34
CA SER A 120 4.62 -17.68 -7.05
C SER A 120 3.11 -17.82 -7.26
N TYR A 121 2.60 -19.01 -6.96
CA TYR A 121 1.19 -19.38 -7.05
C TYR A 121 0.54 -19.42 -5.68
N MET A 122 -0.75 -19.09 -5.63
CA MET A 122 -1.55 -19.27 -4.42
C MET A 122 -1.63 -20.75 -4.04
N VAL A 123 -1.35 -21.08 -2.77
CA VAL A 123 -1.57 -22.44 -2.27
C VAL A 123 -3.09 -22.73 -2.23
N PRO A 124 -3.57 -23.81 -2.89
CA PRO A 124 -4.98 -24.18 -2.83
C PRO A 124 -5.44 -24.43 -1.39
N THR A 125 -6.69 -24.08 -1.08
CA THR A 125 -7.19 -24.14 0.31
C THR A 125 -7.12 -25.55 0.93
N GLN A 126 -7.25 -26.59 0.12
CA GLN A 126 -7.14 -27.98 0.55
C GLN A 126 -5.70 -28.41 0.90
N ASP A 127 -4.69 -27.70 0.39
CA ASP A 127 -3.27 -28.01 0.57
C ASP A 127 -2.64 -27.18 1.70
N LEU A 128 -3.43 -26.32 2.36
CA LEU A 128 -2.96 -25.51 3.47
C LEU A 128 -2.69 -26.36 4.72
N THR A 129 -1.57 -26.09 5.36
CA THR A 129 -1.21 -26.65 6.67
C THR A 129 -1.89 -25.87 7.80
N PRO A 130 -2.11 -26.49 8.98
CA PRO A 130 -2.73 -25.81 10.12
C PRO A 130 -1.98 -24.52 10.51
N GLY A 131 -2.70 -23.40 10.52
CA GLY A 131 -2.15 -22.07 10.84
C GLY A 131 -1.89 -21.17 9.64
N GLN A 132 -1.89 -21.72 8.42
CA GLN A 132 -1.74 -20.94 7.19
C GLN A 132 -3.01 -20.19 6.80
N PHE A 133 -2.84 -19.09 6.05
CA PHE A 133 -3.93 -18.19 5.69
C PHE A 133 -4.54 -18.53 4.33
N ARG A 134 -5.87 -18.75 4.35
CA ARG A 134 -6.66 -18.95 3.13
C ARG A 134 -6.54 -17.74 2.20
N LEU A 135 -6.24 -18.00 0.92
CA LEU A 135 -6.08 -17.02 -0.17
C LEU A 135 -4.86 -16.09 -0.08
N LEU A 136 -3.99 -16.27 0.91
CA LEU A 136 -2.83 -15.39 1.12
C LEU A 136 -1.50 -16.12 1.00
N GLU A 137 -1.44 -17.40 1.35
CA GLU A 137 -0.20 -18.17 1.17
C GLU A 137 0.11 -18.40 -0.32
N VAL A 138 1.41 -18.43 -0.59
CA VAL A 138 1.99 -18.82 -1.87
C VAL A 138 2.96 -19.97 -1.67
N ASP A 139 3.22 -20.72 -2.74
CA ASP A 139 4.22 -21.80 -2.76
C ASP A 139 5.66 -21.27 -2.62
N HIS A 140 6.01 -20.20 -3.34
CA HIS A 140 7.30 -19.53 -3.26
C HIS A 140 7.12 -18.06 -2.87
N ARG A 141 7.75 -17.66 -1.77
CA ARG A 141 7.71 -16.29 -1.27
C ARG A 141 8.83 -15.46 -1.88
N MET A 142 8.57 -14.17 -2.09
CA MET A 142 9.61 -13.22 -2.46
C MET A 142 10.44 -12.87 -1.22
N VAL A 143 11.69 -13.36 -1.14
CA VAL A 143 12.58 -13.11 -0.01
C VAL A 143 13.41 -11.85 -0.23
N VAL A 144 13.55 -11.01 0.80
CA VAL A 144 14.35 -9.77 0.77
C VAL A 144 15.13 -9.57 2.07
N PRO A 145 16.28 -8.87 2.04
CA PRO A 145 17.00 -8.50 3.26
C PRO A 145 16.27 -7.38 4.03
N THR A 146 16.18 -7.50 5.35
CA THR A 146 15.72 -6.43 6.24
C THR A 146 16.68 -5.24 6.24
N GLU A 147 16.17 -4.04 6.53
CA GLU A 147 16.95 -2.78 6.67
C GLU A 147 17.75 -2.38 5.42
N ALA A 148 17.47 -2.99 4.27
CA ALA A 148 18.08 -2.66 2.99
C ALA A 148 17.06 -1.99 2.05
N PRO A 149 17.45 -0.94 1.30
CA PRO A 149 16.59 -0.39 0.24
C PRO A 149 16.46 -1.38 -0.91
N VAL A 150 15.23 -1.84 -1.15
CA VAL A 150 14.87 -2.76 -2.24
C VAL A 150 14.12 -1.98 -3.30
N ARG A 151 14.60 -2.05 -4.55
CA ARG A 151 13.89 -1.55 -5.73
C ARG A 151 13.06 -2.69 -6.33
N ILE A 152 11.79 -2.44 -6.56
CA ILE A 152 10.89 -3.35 -7.29
C ILE A 152 10.60 -2.75 -8.66
N LEU A 153 10.88 -3.53 -9.70
CA LEU A 153 10.47 -3.24 -11.06
C LEU A 153 9.19 -4.03 -11.37
N VAL A 154 8.08 -3.35 -11.60
CA VAL A 154 6.77 -3.99 -11.78
C VAL A 154 6.34 -3.89 -13.25
N THR A 155 6.00 -5.03 -13.85
CA THR A 155 5.48 -5.13 -15.22
C THR A 155 4.50 -6.31 -15.31
N ALA A 156 3.83 -6.48 -16.44
CA ALA A 156 3.02 -7.65 -16.74
C ALA A 156 3.35 -8.22 -18.13
N GLU A 157 3.02 -9.48 -18.36
CA GLU A 157 3.16 -10.13 -19.68
C GLU A 157 1.85 -10.27 -20.44
N ASP A 158 0.70 -10.12 -19.79
CA ASP A 158 -0.62 -10.29 -20.40
C ASP A 158 -1.53 -9.07 -20.27
N VAL A 159 -2.23 -8.93 -19.14
CA VAL A 159 -3.20 -7.87 -18.85
C VAL A 159 -2.68 -6.95 -17.75
N LEU A 160 -3.49 -5.95 -17.37
CA LEU A 160 -3.17 -5.12 -16.22
C LEU A 160 -3.26 -5.94 -14.93
N HIS A 161 -2.26 -5.78 -14.06
CA HIS A 161 -2.28 -6.21 -12.66
C HIS A 161 -1.80 -5.06 -11.79
N SER A 162 -1.77 -5.24 -10.47
CA SER A 162 -1.16 -4.26 -9.57
C SER A 162 -0.54 -4.95 -8.37
N TRP A 163 0.76 -4.75 -8.22
CA TRP A 163 1.57 -5.35 -7.16
C TRP A 163 1.47 -4.49 -5.92
N ALA A 164 0.86 -5.02 -4.85
CA ALA A 164 0.56 -4.26 -3.65
C ALA A 164 0.86 -5.04 -2.37
N VAL A 165 1.60 -4.41 -1.45
CA VAL A 165 1.90 -4.95 -0.12
C VAL A 165 1.59 -3.87 0.92
N PRO A 166 0.37 -3.86 1.51
CA PRO A 166 -0.10 -2.74 2.33
C PRO A 166 0.77 -2.41 3.54
N ALA A 167 1.30 -3.42 4.24
CA ALA A 167 2.16 -3.19 5.41
C ALA A 167 3.47 -2.45 5.05
N LEU A 168 3.94 -2.55 3.80
CA LEU A 168 5.11 -1.85 3.31
C LEU A 168 4.77 -0.50 2.65
N GLY A 169 3.48 -0.14 2.54
CA GLY A 169 3.04 1.13 1.94
C GLY A 169 3.25 1.21 0.44
N VAL A 170 3.30 0.06 -0.25
CA VAL A 170 3.57 -0.01 -1.70
C VAL A 170 2.38 -0.55 -2.46
N LYS A 171 2.05 0.11 -3.56
CA LYS A 171 1.14 -0.34 -4.61
C LYS A 171 1.64 0.24 -5.93
N MET A 172 1.90 -0.62 -6.91
CA MET A 172 2.31 -0.18 -8.25
C MET A 172 1.66 -1.05 -9.32
N ASP A 173 1.11 -0.42 -10.34
CA ASP A 173 0.45 -1.13 -11.44
C ASP A 173 1.49 -1.83 -12.32
N ALA A 174 1.16 -3.06 -12.69
CA ALA A 174 1.87 -3.88 -13.64
C ALA A 174 1.21 -3.71 -15.01
N VAL A 175 1.89 -3.00 -15.91
CA VAL A 175 1.34 -2.62 -17.21
C VAL A 175 2.16 -3.31 -18.32
N PRO A 176 1.55 -4.11 -19.20
CA PRO A 176 2.27 -4.75 -20.29
C PRO A 176 3.02 -3.73 -21.15
N GLY A 177 4.31 -3.98 -21.39
CA GLY A 177 5.18 -3.10 -22.16
C GLY A 177 5.70 -1.86 -21.40
N ARG A 178 5.45 -1.74 -20.09
CA ARG A 178 5.99 -0.67 -19.25
C ARG A 178 6.60 -1.22 -17.98
N LEU A 179 7.86 -0.87 -17.75
CA LEU A 179 8.58 -1.20 -16.52
C LEU A 179 8.41 -0.07 -15.51
N ASN A 180 7.47 -0.26 -14.57
CA ASN A 180 7.26 0.67 -13.47
C ASN A 180 8.25 0.40 -12.33
N GLN A 181 8.53 1.41 -11.51
CA GLN A 181 9.45 1.27 -10.39
C GLN A 181 8.79 1.76 -9.10
N THR A 182 9.02 1.03 -8.02
CA THR A 182 8.76 1.45 -6.64
C THR A 182 9.92 0.99 -5.76
N ALA A 183 10.05 1.53 -4.56
CA ALA A 183 11.04 1.10 -3.58
C ALA A 183 10.43 0.98 -2.19
N PHE A 184 11.00 0.12 -1.36
CA PHE A 184 10.69 0.06 0.06
C PHE A 184 11.92 -0.37 0.87
N ILE A 185 11.84 -0.16 2.18
CA ILE A 185 12.74 -0.73 3.18
C ILE A 185 11.87 -1.50 4.16
N ALA A 186 12.17 -2.79 4.37
CA ALA A 186 11.52 -3.56 5.43
C ALA A 186 12.24 -3.29 6.76
N SER A 187 11.61 -2.52 7.66
CA SER A 187 12.20 -2.10 8.94
C SER A 187 12.33 -3.23 9.97
N ARG A 188 11.67 -4.37 9.74
CA ARG A 188 11.72 -5.52 10.66
C ARG A 188 11.63 -6.84 9.89
N PRO A 189 12.18 -7.93 10.43
CA PRO A 189 11.97 -9.26 9.88
C PRO A 189 10.49 -9.68 10.00
N GLY A 190 10.03 -10.48 9.06
CA GLY A 190 8.66 -11.00 9.06
C GLY A 190 8.11 -11.31 7.67
N VAL A 191 6.85 -11.72 7.65
CA VAL A 191 6.12 -12.07 6.44
C VAL A 191 5.01 -11.06 6.20
N PHE A 192 5.04 -10.41 5.05
CA PHE A 192 4.13 -9.34 4.65
C PHE A 192 3.30 -9.79 3.45
N TYR A 193 1.98 -9.73 3.62
CA TYR A 193 1.03 -10.22 2.63
C TYR A 193 0.44 -9.08 1.83
N GLY A 194 0.16 -9.38 0.56
CA GLY A 194 -0.44 -8.52 -0.44
C GLY A 194 -1.39 -9.29 -1.34
N GLN A 195 -2.13 -8.57 -2.17
CA GLN A 195 -3.01 -9.15 -3.20
C GLN A 195 -2.97 -8.28 -4.45
N CYS A 196 -3.25 -8.89 -5.60
CA CYS A 196 -3.43 -8.14 -6.84
C CYS A 196 -4.51 -7.08 -6.67
N SER A 197 -4.19 -5.83 -7.05
CA SER A 197 -5.02 -4.66 -6.79
C SER A 197 -5.56 -3.97 -8.06
N GLU A 198 -5.61 -4.72 -9.17
CA GLU A 198 -6.18 -4.31 -10.46
C GLU A 198 -6.90 -5.50 -11.12
N ILE A 199 -8.06 -5.27 -11.72
CA ILE A 199 -8.91 -6.35 -12.21
C ILE A 199 -8.26 -7.09 -13.40
N CYS A 200 -7.94 -8.37 -13.21
CA CYS A 200 -7.17 -9.16 -14.20
C CYS A 200 -7.86 -10.46 -14.68
N GLY A 201 -9.17 -10.61 -14.43
CA GLY A 201 -9.98 -11.73 -14.94
C GLY A 201 -10.46 -12.71 -13.86
N ALA A 202 -10.70 -13.96 -14.27
CA ALA A 202 -11.45 -14.94 -13.48
C ALA A 202 -10.87 -15.22 -12.09
N ASN A 203 -9.54 -15.31 -11.97
CA ASN A 203 -8.86 -15.59 -10.72
C ASN A 203 -8.15 -14.36 -10.13
N HIS A 204 -8.67 -13.16 -10.41
CA HIS A 204 -8.14 -11.91 -9.85
C HIS A 204 -7.96 -11.95 -8.32
N SER A 205 -8.91 -12.56 -7.59
CA SER A 205 -8.84 -12.73 -6.13
C SER A 205 -7.85 -13.78 -5.64
N PHE A 206 -7.18 -14.52 -6.53
CA PHE A 206 -6.44 -15.75 -6.22
C PHE A 206 -4.97 -15.71 -6.66
N MET A 207 -4.39 -14.51 -6.73
CA MET A 207 -2.96 -14.31 -7.02
C MET A 207 -2.32 -13.38 -5.96
N PRO A 208 -2.17 -13.87 -4.71
CA PRO A 208 -1.61 -13.10 -3.61
C PRO A 208 -0.11 -12.86 -3.80
N ILE A 209 0.41 -11.98 -2.96
CA ILE A 209 1.82 -11.62 -2.89
C ILE A 209 2.29 -11.89 -1.46
N VAL A 210 3.43 -12.55 -1.31
CA VAL A 210 4.06 -12.73 0.00
C VAL A 210 5.51 -12.32 -0.07
N VAL A 211 5.85 -11.30 0.71
CA VAL A 211 7.22 -10.81 0.89
C VAL A 211 7.73 -11.27 2.24
N GLU A 212 8.85 -11.97 2.26
CA GLU A 212 9.51 -12.43 3.47
C GLU A 212 10.81 -11.65 3.69
N ALA A 213 10.84 -10.82 4.73
CA ALA A 213 12.01 -10.04 5.09
C ALA A 213 12.84 -10.79 6.15
N VAL A 214 14.10 -11.07 5.82
CA VAL A 214 15.04 -11.81 6.69
C VAL A 214 16.35 -11.05 6.85
N PRO A 215 17.14 -11.30 7.91
CA PRO A 215 18.49 -10.75 8.02
C PRO A 215 19.36 -11.14 6.81
N LEU A 216 20.28 -10.26 6.40
CA LEU A 216 21.09 -10.41 5.18
C LEU A 216 21.76 -11.79 5.05
N LYS A 217 22.26 -12.37 6.15
CA LYS A 217 22.87 -13.70 6.16
C LYS A 217 21.92 -14.78 5.63
N TYR A 218 20.68 -14.80 6.12
CA TYR A 218 19.68 -15.80 5.69
C TYR A 218 19.21 -15.55 4.26
N PHE A 219 19.17 -14.29 3.82
CA PHE A 219 18.92 -13.96 2.41
C PHE A 219 20.02 -14.53 1.50
N GLN A 220 21.28 -14.41 1.91
CA GLN A 220 22.41 -14.99 1.17
C GLN A 220 22.31 -16.52 1.11
N ASP A 221 22.08 -17.18 2.25
CA ASP A 221 21.92 -18.63 2.32
C ASP A 221 20.74 -19.11 1.43
N TRP A 222 19.60 -18.40 1.47
CA TRP A 222 18.45 -18.66 0.60
C TRP A 222 18.80 -18.50 -0.88
N SER A 223 19.49 -17.41 -1.25
CA SER A 223 19.85 -17.16 -2.64
C SER A 223 20.77 -18.25 -3.20
N THR A 224 21.70 -18.77 -2.39
CA THR A 224 22.56 -19.87 -2.80
C THR A 224 21.80 -21.18 -3.00
N LEU A 225 20.82 -21.49 -2.14
CA LEU A 225 19.99 -22.70 -2.27
C LEU A 225 19.13 -22.64 -3.53
N MET A 226 18.50 -21.49 -3.81
CA MET A 226 17.69 -21.31 -5.01
C MET A 226 18.47 -21.52 -6.31
N LEU A 227 19.78 -21.25 -6.32
CA LEU A 227 20.63 -21.55 -7.46
C LEU A 227 21.04 -23.03 -7.57
N GLU A 228 21.15 -23.74 -6.45
CA GLU A 228 21.44 -25.17 -6.47
C GLU A 228 20.24 -25.98 -6.99
N ASP A 229 19.03 -25.47 -6.76
CA ASP A 229 17.77 -26.07 -7.18
C ASP A 229 17.34 -25.66 -8.62
N ALA A 230 18.04 -24.73 -9.27
CA ALA A 230 17.78 -24.21 -10.63
C ALA A 230 18.48 -25.03 -11.73
#